data_AF-A0A2D9CG05-F1
#
_entry.id   AF-A0A2D9CG05-F1
#
_cell.length_a   1.000
_cell.length_b   1.000
_cell.length_c   1.000
_cell.angle_alpha   90.00
_cell.angle_beta   90.00
_cell.angle_gamma   90.00
#
_symmetry.space_group_name_H-M   'P 1'
#
loop_
_entity.id
_entity.type
_entity.pdbx_description
1 polymer ?
#
loop_
_entity_poly.entity_id
_entity_poly.type
_entity_poly.pdbx_seq_one_letter_code
_entity_poly.pdbx_strand_id
1 'polypeptide(L)'
;GPGTIINNGTIDPGSDTSLLRLTGSHAAGLGMYTASAGTLDLYNAMISGVTFGSSGTGRVGAFESNPTLTDVTNIGTLEVSNENSQRIMYINNTLTNDGLIRIVDRDSGSNAHIWSQSDTTISGTGVIELFVEDGSGLNDVQLYPGSATTLTIGADQTIRGSGQIGGQGTIVNNGTIDPSGSQREFSVTSPVVCGPTSSMVFNIGGTNTGEHDAISLTSTITIDGTVTVEFDDGYAPSFGDRWTLIDGGTQSGEFQSLVIIDPPVGQVFRVFTNPDETYLILTCDADLTGDGGIDFFDVSFFLSFYSAQDVRGDLNGDGMFNFFDISTFLKIYGQGCNP
;
A
#
# COMPACT_ATOMS: atom_id res chain seq x y z
N GLY A 1 28.40 10.23 -31.76
CA GLY A 1 27.85 10.16 -30.40
C GLY A 1 26.72 9.16 -30.40
N PRO A 2 26.37 8.51 -29.28
CA PRO A 2 25.16 7.71 -29.27
C PRO A 2 23.98 8.64 -29.56
N GLY A 3 23.27 8.38 -30.66
CA GLY A 3 22.07 9.13 -31.03
C GLY A 3 20.90 8.74 -30.13
N THR A 4 19.85 9.58 -30.12
CA THR A 4 18.60 9.29 -29.44
C THR A 4 17.59 8.71 -30.43
N ILE A 5 16.95 7.60 -30.07
CA ILE A 5 15.86 7.01 -30.85
C ILE A 5 14.56 7.75 -30.52
N ILE A 6 13.89 8.26 -31.55
CA ILE A 6 12.53 8.81 -31.47
C ILE A 6 11.62 7.83 -32.20
N ASN A 7 10.80 7.11 -31.45
CA ASN A 7 9.88 6.12 -32.02
C ASN A 7 8.56 6.78 -32.40
N ASN A 8 8.19 6.69 -33.68
CA ASN A 8 6.89 7.15 -34.20
C ASN A 8 5.98 6.00 -34.69
N GLY A 9 6.39 4.75 -34.46
CA GLY A 9 5.63 3.55 -34.82
C GLY A 9 5.55 2.56 -33.66
N THR A 10 5.35 1.28 -33.96
CA THR A 10 5.32 0.23 -32.95
C THR A 10 6.64 -0.52 -32.92
N ILE A 11 7.21 -0.67 -31.73
CA ILE A 11 8.34 -1.57 -31.47
C ILE A 11 7.79 -2.75 -30.65
N ASP A 12 7.82 -3.95 -31.21
CA ASP A 12 7.29 -5.18 -30.62
C ASP A 12 8.22 -6.38 -30.94
N PRO A 13 8.63 -7.21 -29.96
CA PRO A 13 9.37 -8.45 -30.20
C PRO A 13 8.63 -9.47 -31.09
N GLY A 14 7.30 -9.46 -31.06
CA GLY A 14 6.40 -10.14 -32.00
C GLY A 14 6.20 -11.66 -31.83
N SER A 15 7.03 -12.38 -31.07
CA SER A 15 6.87 -13.82 -30.84
C SER A 15 7.30 -14.24 -29.44
N ASP A 16 6.74 -15.32 -28.90
CA ASP A 16 7.00 -15.79 -27.52
C ASP A 16 8.47 -16.11 -27.22
N THR A 17 9.26 -16.41 -28.25
CA THR A 17 10.69 -16.73 -28.12
C THR A 17 11.59 -15.53 -28.41
N SER A 18 11.02 -14.40 -28.83
CA SER A 18 11.79 -13.21 -29.20
C SER A 18 12.28 -12.50 -27.95
N LEU A 19 13.55 -12.07 -27.97
CA LEU A 19 14.10 -11.08 -27.06
C LEU A 19 14.52 -9.87 -27.88
N LEU A 20 13.91 -8.71 -27.60
CA LEU A 20 14.34 -7.43 -28.12
C LEU A 20 14.92 -6.59 -26.98
N ARG A 21 16.21 -6.25 -27.06
CA ARG A 21 16.87 -5.37 -26.10
C ARG A 21 16.85 -3.93 -26.58
N LEU A 22 16.30 -3.04 -25.77
CA LEU A 22 16.44 -1.60 -25.94
C LEU A 22 17.73 -1.15 -25.25
N THR A 23 18.54 -0.36 -25.94
CA THR A 23 19.82 0.13 -25.41
C THR A 23 20.01 1.59 -25.80
N GLY A 24 20.78 2.35 -25.03
CA GLY A 24 21.01 3.76 -25.31
C GLY A 24 19.79 4.62 -24.98
N SER A 25 19.67 5.77 -25.63
CA SER A 25 18.64 6.77 -25.31
C SER A 25 17.42 6.67 -26.22
N HIS A 26 16.24 6.62 -25.61
CA HIS A 26 14.95 6.66 -26.27
C HIS A 26 14.16 7.85 -25.73
N ALA A 27 13.60 8.65 -26.64
CA ALA A 27 12.82 9.83 -26.30
C ALA A 27 11.40 9.74 -26.85
N ALA A 28 10.55 10.62 -26.34
CA ALA A 28 9.17 10.78 -26.76
C ALA A 28 9.06 10.90 -28.29
N GLY A 29 8.16 10.09 -28.83
CA GLY A 29 7.63 10.23 -30.18
C GLY A 29 6.15 9.81 -30.18
N LEU A 30 5.57 9.61 -31.36
CA LEU A 30 4.17 9.20 -31.47
C LEU A 30 3.97 7.67 -31.33
N GLY A 31 5.07 6.94 -31.19
CA GLY A 31 5.10 5.49 -31.21
C GLY A 31 4.96 4.85 -29.83
N MET A 32 4.71 3.55 -29.83
CA MET A 32 4.56 2.72 -28.64
C MET A 32 5.65 1.65 -28.60
N TYR A 33 6.14 1.37 -27.39
CA TYR A 33 7.02 0.24 -27.11
C TYR A 33 6.16 -0.81 -26.41
N THR A 34 5.93 -1.94 -27.08
CA THR A 34 4.98 -2.93 -26.59
C THR A 34 5.53 -4.34 -26.70
N ALA A 35 4.99 -5.26 -25.91
CA ALA A 35 5.18 -6.68 -26.11
C ALA A 35 3.81 -7.37 -26.15
N SER A 36 3.40 -7.85 -27.33
CA SER A 36 2.23 -8.72 -27.48
C SER A 36 2.56 -10.20 -27.25
N ALA A 37 3.83 -10.55 -27.44
CA ALA A 37 4.46 -11.83 -27.15
C ALA A 37 5.98 -11.59 -26.99
N GLY A 38 6.68 -12.50 -26.29
CA GLY A 38 8.12 -12.40 -26.06
C GLY A 38 8.53 -11.29 -25.09
N THR A 39 9.81 -10.93 -25.09
CA THR A 39 10.39 -10.01 -24.11
C THR A 39 10.96 -8.77 -24.77
N LEU A 40 10.50 -7.60 -24.33
CA LEU A 40 11.11 -6.31 -24.56
C LEU A 40 11.91 -5.90 -23.31
N ASP A 41 13.21 -6.16 -23.35
CA ASP A 41 14.12 -5.91 -22.22
C ASP A 41 14.75 -4.51 -22.33
N LEU A 42 14.60 -3.73 -21.26
CA LEU A 42 15.14 -2.38 -21.13
C LEU A 42 16.59 -2.47 -20.64
N TYR A 43 17.50 -2.76 -21.57
CA TYR A 43 18.89 -3.09 -21.27
C TYR A 43 19.77 -1.84 -21.13
N ASN A 44 19.94 -1.35 -19.89
CA ASN A 44 20.72 -0.13 -19.59
C ASN A 44 20.26 1.07 -20.44
N ALA A 45 18.96 1.11 -20.73
CA ALA A 45 18.34 2.12 -21.57
C ALA A 45 17.99 3.37 -20.75
N MET A 46 18.17 4.53 -21.38
CA MET A 46 17.67 5.81 -20.87
C MET A 46 16.39 6.13 -21.63
N ILE A 47 15.24 6.01 -20.97
CA ILE A 47 13.92 6.18 -21.58
C ILE A 47 13.29 7.46 -21.05
N SER A 48 12.86 8.34 -21.95
CA SER A 48 12.21 9.60 -21.59
C SER A 48 10.94 9.84 -22.40
N GLY A 49 9.79 10.08 -21.75
CA GLY A 49 8.57 10.50 -22.44
C GLY A 49 7.90 9.41 -23.28
N VAL A 50 8.14 8.13 -22.95
CA VAL A 50 7.71 6.97 -23.74
C VAL A 50 6.50 6.27 -23.10
N THR A 51 5.60 5.75 -23.94
CA THR A 51 4.54 4.84 -23.53
C THR A 51 4.93 3.37 -23.73
N PHE A 52 4.79 2.59 -22.66
CA PHE A 52 4.90 1.14 -22.65
C PHE A 52 3.53 0.47 -22.63
N GLY A 53 3.38 -0.62 -23.37
CA GLY A 53 2.22 -1.52 -23.30
C GLY A 53 2.65 -2.98 -23.28
N SER A 54 1.76 -3.86 -22.82
CA SER A 54 1.93 -5.30 -23.01
C SER A 54 0.56 -5.98 -23.06
N SER A 55 0.52 -7.17 -23.66
CA SER A 55 -0.67 -7.99 -23.75
C SER A 55 -0.29 -9.45 -23.93
N GLY A 56 -1.23 -10.37 -23.72
CA GLY A 56 -0.97 -11.80 -23.89
C GLY A 56 0.15 -12.27 -22.97
N THR A 57 1.17 -12.89 -23.54
CA THR A 57 2.38 -13.40 -22.87
C THR A 57 3.56 -12.42 -22.90
N GLY A 58 3.39 -11.25 -23.54
CA GLY A 58 4.46 -10.29 -23.74
C GLY A 58 4.91 -9.63 -22.43
N ARG A 59 6.22 -9.49 -22.28
CA ARG A 59 6.86 -8.88 -21.11
C ARG A 59 7.63 -7.63 -21.51
N VAL A 60 7.43 -6.54 -20.81
CA VAL A 60 8.20 -5.30 -20.95
C VAL A 60 8.82 -4.99 -19.60
N GLY A 61 10.12 -4.71 -19.55
CA GLY A 61 10.73 -4.52 -18.24
C GLY A 61 12.24 -4.57 -18.16
N ALA A 62 12.72 -4.53 -16.94
CA ALA A 62 14.11 -4.72 -16.59
C ALA A 62 14.33 -6.20 -16.21
N PHE A 63 14.99 -6.96 -17.08
CA PHE A 63 15.26 -8.39 -16.84
C PHE A 63 16.76 -8.66 -16.75
N GLU A 64 17.53 -8.10 -17.69
CA GLU A 64 18.97 -8.38 -17.77
C GLU A 64 19.87 -7.19 -17.40
N SER A 65 19.33 -5.98 -17.27
CA SER A 65 20.08 -4.79 -16.85
C SER A 65 19.18 -3.73 -16.23
N ASN A 66 19.78 -2.64 -15.75
CA ASN A 66 19.07 -1.60 -14.99
C ASN A 66 18.78 -0.38 -15.88
N PRO A 67 17.52 -0.16 -16.30
CA PRO A 67 17.14 1.03 -17.07
C PRO A 67 16.89 2.25 -16.18
N THR A 68 16.88 3.42 -16.81
CA THR A 68 16.35 4.66 -16.23
C THR A 68 15.13 5.12 -17.01
N LEU A 69 14.03 5.35 -16.32
CA LEU A 69 12.78 5.87 -16.86
C LEU A 69 12.54 7.29 -16.35
N THR A 70 12.10 8.17 -17.23
CA THR A 70 11.73 9.55 -16.91
C THR A 70 10.48 9.93 -17.69
N ASP A 71 9.43 10.38 -17.00
CA ASP A 71 8.18 10.82 -17.65
C ASP A 71 7.55 9.75 -18.55
N VAL A 72 7.47 8.51 -18.06
CA VAL A 72 6.94 7.39 -18.86
C VAL A 72 5.48 7.11 -18.52
N THR A 73 4.77 6.54 -19.48
CA THR A 73 3.40 6.03 -19.30
C THR A 73 3.42 4.50 -19.43
N ASN A 74 2.80 3.79 -18.49
CA ASN A 74 2.55 2.37 -18.57
C ASN A 74 1.04 2.12 -18.73
N ILE A 75 0.64 1.47 -19.82
CA ILE A 75 -0.76 1.04 -20.07
C ILE A 75 -0.91 -0.49 -20.10
N GLY A 76 0.16 -1.23 -19.80
CA GLY A 76 0.18 -2.69 -19.75
C GLY A 76 0.92 -3.17 -18.50
N THR A 77 1.69 -4.25 -18.62
CA THR A 77 2.57 -4.72 -17.54
C THR A 77 4.00 -4.23 -17.77
N LEU A 78 4.53 -3.50 -16.79
CA LEU A 78 5.93 -3.10 -16.69
C LEU A 78 6.58 -3.87 -15.54
N GLU A 79 7.52 -4.74 -15.83
CA GLU A 79 8.12 -5.66 -14.85
C GLU A 79 9.56 -5.24 -14.48
N VAL A 80 9.92 -5.42 -13.22
CA VAL A 80 11.31 -5.50 -12.78
C VAL A 80 11.48 -6.82 -12.05
N SER A 81 12.41 -7.65 -12.49
CA SER A 81 12.58 -8.99 -11.95
C SER A 81 14.04 -9.32 -11.72
N ASN A 82 14.32 -9.92 -10.57
CA ASN A 82 15.65 -10.34 -10.14
C ASN A 82 16.06 -11.71 -10.72
N GLU A 83 15.62 -12.11 -11.92
CA GLU A 83 15.74 -13.48 -12.47
C GLU A 83 17.10 -14.15 -12.28
N ASN A 84 18.19 -13.39 -12.44
CA ASN A 84 19.56 -13.91 -12.36
C ASN A 84 20.49 -13.07 -11.47
N SER A 85 20.05 -11.88 -11.05
CA SER A 85 20.85 -10.92 -10.28
C SER A 85 19.94 -9.85 -9.70
N GLN A 86 20.51 -9.00 -8.84
CA GLN A 86 19.84 -7.78 -8.42
C GLN A 86 19.42 -6.98 -9.66
N ARG A 87 18.19 -6.47 -9.64
CA ARG A 87 17.62 -5.70 -10.73
C ARG A 87 16.96 -4.44 -10.21
N ILE A 88 17.30 -3.32 -10.84
CA ILE A 88 16.81 -2.01 -10.44
C ILE A 88 16.24 -1.31 -11.67
N MET A 89 15.01 -0.82 -11.56
CA MET A 89 14.42 0.13 -12.49
C MET A 89 14.44 1.50 -11.83
N TYR A 90 15.26 2.42 -12.35
CA TYR A 90 15.30 3.78 -11.84
C TYR A 90 14.15 4.58 -12.44
N ILE A 91 13.44 5.33 -11.60
CA ILE A 91 12.35 6.22 -12.01
C ILE A 91 12.65 7.66 -11.58
N ASN A 92 12.24 8.61 -12.41
CA ASN A 92 12.46 10.03 -12.19
C ASN A 92 11.23 10.83 -12.65
N ASN A 93 10.95 11.93 -11.94
CA ASN A 93 9.87 12.88 -12.21
C ASN A 93 8.47 12.25 -12.19
N THR A 94 7.93 11.84 -13.35
CA THR A 94 6.59 11.23 -13.40
C THR A 94 6.61 9.85 -14.00
N LEU A 95 5.75 8.98 -13.48
CA LEU A 95 5.36 7.72 -14.09
C LEU A 95 3.84 7.63 -14.03
N THR A 96 3.16 7.67 -15.18
CA THR A 96 1.72 7.44 -15.24
C THR A 96 1.47 5.95 -15.44
N ASN A 97 0.93 5.28 -14.44
CA ASN A 97 0.60 3.87 -14.46
C ASN A 97 -0.92 3.69 -14.56
N ASP A 98 -1.39 3.31 -15.74
CA ASP A 98 -2.78 2.91 -15.99
C ASP A 98 -2.89 1.39 -16.23
N GLY A 99 -1.83 0.65 -15.92
CA GLY A 99 -1.74 -0.80 -16.02
C GLY A 99 -1.21 -1.43 -14.74
N LEU A 100 -0.29 -2.39 -14.89
CA LEU A 100 0.39 -3.07 -13.81
C LEU A 100 1.88 -2.75 -13.84
N ILE A 101 2.42 -2.26 -12.73
CA ILE A 101 3.83 -2.33 -12.43
C ILE A 101 4.04 -3.55 -11.54
N ARG A 102 4.95 -4.45 -11.92
CA ARG A 102 5.20 -5.68 -11.18
C ARG A 102 6.67 -5.76 -10.76
N ILE A 103 6.91 -5.85 -9.46
CA ILE A 103 8.25 -6.04 -8.87
C ILE A 103 8.29 -7.48 -8.37
N VAL A 104 9.17 -8.30 -8.95
CA VAL A 104 9.07 -9.76 -8.84
C VAL A 104 10.37 -10.35 -8.31
N ASP A 105 10.26 -11.05 -7.19
CA ASP A 105 11.25 -12.02 -6.75
C ASP A 105 11.09 -13.34 -7.51
N ARG A 106 12.22 -13.94 -7.87
CA ARG A 106 12.35 -15.21 -8.59
C ARG A 106 13.30 -16.16 -7.87
N ASP A 107 13.46 -15.98 -6.56
CA ASP A 107 14.33 -16.81 -5.69
C ASP A 107 15.78 -16.87 -6.19
N SER A 108 16.32 -15.73 -6.62
CA SER A 108 17.70 -15.64 -7.11
C SER A 108 18.71 -15.30 -6.00
N GLY A 109 18.25 -15.12 -4.76
CA GLY A 109 19.03 -14.58 -3.64
C GLY A 109 19.48 -13.13 -3.83
N SER A 110 18.86 -12.40 -4.76
CA SER A 110 19.07 -10.97 -5.01
C SER A 110 17.75 -10.20 -4.94
N ASN A 111 17.78 -8.88 -5.05
CA ASN A 111 16.57 -8.06 -4.89
C ASN A 111 16.09 -7.45 -6.22
N ALA A 112 14.79 -7.25 -6.36
CA ALA A 112 14.15 -6.45 -7.41
C ALA A 112 13.65 -5.13 -6.83
N HIS A 113 13.96 -4.00 -7.49
CA HIS A 113 13.61 -2.67 -6.99
C HIS A 113 13.03 -1.78 -8.08
N ILE A 114 12.08 -0.95 -7.67
CA ILE A 114 11.85 0.35 -8.31
C ILE A 114 12.46 1.43 -7.43
N TRP A 115 13.34 2.24 -8.00
CA TRP A 115 14.12 3.22 -7.24
C TRP A 115 13.84 4.64 -7.76
N SER A 116 13.25 5.52 -6.93
CA SER A 116 13.12 6.95 -7.27
C SER A 116 14.43 7.70 -7.01
N GLN A 117 15.04 8.27 -8.05
CA GLN A 117 16.30 9.03 -7.91
C GLN A 117 16.08 10.54 -7.76
N SER A 118 14.86 10.99 -8.00
CA SER A 118 14.37 12.34 -7.74
C SER A 118 13.03 12.25 -6.99
N ASP A 119 12.50 13.40 -6.57
CA ASP A 119 11.07 13.49 -6.28
C ASP A 119 10.30 12.94 -7.48
N THR A 120 9.45 11.95 -7.22
CA THR A 120 8.77 11.18 -8.25
C THR A 120 7.32 10.98 -7.88
N THR A 121 6.41 11.16 -8.83
CA THR A 121 4.99 10.82 -8.66
C THR A 121 4.63 9.65 -9.56
N ILE A 122 4.08 8.59 -8.97
CA ILE A 122 3.38 7.54 -9.71
C ILE A 122 1.89 7.90 -9.71
N SER A 123 1.35 8.29 -10.87
CA SER A 123 -0.04 8.69 -11.08
C SER A 123 -0.79 7.69 -11.97
N GLY A 124 -2.06 7.95 -12.30
CA GLY A 124 -2.90 7.04 -13.09
C GLY A 124 -3.78 6.17 -12.20
N THR A 125 -4.40 5.13 -12.76
CA THR A 125 -5.36 4.25 -12.05
C THR A 125 -4.89 2.80 -11.89
N GLY A 126 -3.59 2.56 -12.06
CA GLY A 126 -2.98 1.24 -12.11
C GLY A 126 -2.58 0.67 -10.76
N VAL A 127 -1.98 -0.52 -10.83
CA VAL A 127 -1.52 -1.29 -9.67
C VAL A 127 0.00 -1.36 -9.67
N ILE A 128 0.60 -1.29 -8.49
CA ILE A 128 2.00 -1.61 -8.19
C ILE A 128 1.98 -2.87 -7.34
N GLU A 129 2.32 -4.00 -7.95
CA GLU A 129 2.33 -5.30 -7.29
C GLU A 129 3.75 -5.66 -6.86
N LEU A 130 3.90 -5.89 -5.56
CA LEU A 130 5.09 -6.46 -4.95
C LEU A 130 4.86 -7.96 -4.77
N PHE A 131 5.62 -8.77 -5.49
CA PHE A 131 5.50 -10.23 -5.47
C PHE A 131 6.79 -10.85 -4.93
N VAL A 132 6.77 -11.24 -3.66
CA VAL A 132 7.82 -12.03 -3.02
C VAL A 132 7.46 -13.51 -3.14
N GLU A 133 8.43 -14.37 -3.50
CA GLU A 133 8.22 -15.81 -3.58
C GLU A 133 8.09 -16.41 -2.17
N ASP A 134 7.35 -17.52 -2.04
CA ASP A 134 7.16 -18.17 -0.75
C ASP A 134 8.51 -18.64 -0.16
N GLY A 135 8.81 -18.20 1.05
CA GLY A 135 10.08 -18.50 1.75
C GLY A 135 11.18 -17.46 1.55
N SER A 136 11.00 -16.49 0.65
CA SER A 136 11.90 -15.34 0.48
C SER A 136 11.65 -14.24 1.50
N GLY A 137 12.60 -13.32 1.62
CA GLY A 137 12.48 -12.17 2.52
C GLY A 137 11.66 -11.04 1.90
N LEU A 138 10.87 -10.32 2.71
CA LEU A 138 10.12 -9.14 2.26
C LEU A 138 11.00 -8.08 1.60
N ASN A 139 12.30 -8.03 1.95
CA ASN A 139 13.25 -7.10 1.34
C ASN A 139 13.70 -7.50 -0.08
N ASP A 140 13.29 -8.64 -0.62
CA ASP A 140 13.73 -9.08 -1.95
C ASP A 140 12.95 -8.34 -3.06
N VAL A 141 11.84 -7.70 -2.71
CA VAL A 141 11.05 -6.84 -3.58
C VAL A 141 10.81 -5.50 -2.91
N GLN A 142 11.22 -4.41 -3.55
CA GLN A 142 11.24 -3.10 -2.91
C GLN A 142 10.66 -1.98 -3.78
N LEU A 143 9.79 -1.18 -3.16
CA LEU A 143 9.48 0.17 -3.61
C LEU A 143 10.40 1.15 -2.86
N TYR A 144 11.38 1.71 -3.56
CA TYR A 144 12.56 2.33 -2.96
C TYR A 144 12.65 3.84 -3.22
N PRO A 145 12.21 4.70 -2.28
CA PRO A 145 12.50 6.12 -2.35
C PRO A 145 14.00 6.37 -2.08
N GLY A 146 14.69 6.99 -3.04
CA GLY A 146 16.10 7.34 -2.91
C GLY A 146 16.37 8.40 -1.83
N SER A 147 17.63 8.56 -1.42
CA SER A 147 18.03 9.52 -0.40
C SER A 147 17.57 10.94 -0.72
N ALA A 148 16.95 11.60 0.27
CA ALA A 148 16.40 12.95 0.14
C ALA A 148 15.41 13.13 -1.04
N THR A 149 14.67 12.06 -1.39
CA THR A 149 13.58 12.11 -2.38
C THR A 149 12.24 11.80 -1.73
N THR A 150 11.18 12.28 -2.38
CA THR A 150 9.80 11.91 -2.08
C THR A 150 9.22 11.07 -3.21
N LEU A 151 8.76 9.86 -2.90
CA LEU A 151 7.95 9.06 -3.80
C LEU A 151 6.48 9.25 -3.46
N THR A 152 5.72 9.88 -4.36
CA THR A 152 4.28 10.12 -4.19
C THR A 152 3.49 9.07 -4.96
N ILE A 153 2.55 8.43 -4.27
CA ILE A 153 1.58 7.49 -4.83
C ILE A 153 0.26 8.23 -5.02
N GLY A 154 -0.21 8.30 -6.27
CA GLY A 154 -1.44 8.99 -6.65
C GLY A 154 -2.69 8.34 -6.06
N ALA A 155 -3.77 9.12 -5.98
CA ALA A 155 -4.99 8.72 -5.26
C ALA A 155 -5.68 7.47 -5.82
N ASP A 156 -5.56 7.24 -7.13
CA ASP A 156 -6.19 6.09 -7.80
C ASP A 156 -5.22 4.93 -8.04
N GLN A 157 -4.01 4.99 -7.48
CA GLN A 157 -3.06 3.86 -7.50
C GLN A 157 -3.33 2.89 -6.36
N THR A 158 -2.98 1.62 -6.58
CA THR A 158 -2.95 0.59 -5.54
C THR A 158 -1.55 0.00 -5.44
N ILE A 159 -0.96 -0.02 -4.24
CA ILE A 159 0.19 -0.86 -3.91
C ILE A 159 -0.36 -2.14 -3.29
N ARG A 160 -0.03 -3.31 -3.85
CA ARG A 160 -0.50 -4.59 -3.31
C ARG A 160 0.55 -5.70 -3.24
N GLY A 161 0.24 -6.74 -2.46
CA GLY A 161 1.02 -7.98 -2.40
C GLY A 161 1.85 -8.10 -1.13
N SER A 162 3.07 -8.59 -1.23
CA SER A 162 4.01 -8.69 -0.10
C SER A 162 5.39 -8.20 -0.54
N GLY A 163 6.08 -7.51 0.35
CA GLY A 163 7.41 -6.96 0.09
C GLY A 163 7.76 -5.80 0.99
N GLN A 164 8.72 -4.99 0.57
CA GLN A 164 9.19 -3.84 1.32
C GLN A 164 8.82 -2.52 0.66
N ILE A 165 8.21 -1.66 1.45
CA ILE A 165 8.00 -0.24 1.16
C ILE A 165 9.08 0.51 1.94
N GLY A 166 10.22 0.78 1.31
CA GLY A 166 11.43 1.08 2.07
C GLY A 166 12.61 1.59 1.26
N GLY A 167 13.42 2.44 1.88
CA GLY A 167 14.46 3.23 1.24
C GLY A 167 14.92 4.39 2.14
N GLN A 168 15.69 5.31 1.57
CA GLN A 168 16.29 6.43 2.31
C GLN A 168 15.48 7.73 2.23
N GLY A 169 14.47 7.77 1.35
CA GLY A 169 13.56 8.89 1.18
C GLY A 169 12.25 8.71 1.94
N THR A 170 11.27 9.53 1.60
CA THR A 170 9.92 9.52 2.17
C THR A 170 8.91 9.04 1.13
N ILE A 171 7.85 8.39 1.59
CA ILE A 171 6.69 8.03 0.76
C ILE A 171 5.50 8.88 1.18
N VAL A 172 4.84 9.48 0.20
CA VAL A 172 3.54 10.11 0.38
C VAL A 172 2.51 9.20 -0.28
N ASN A 173 1.64 8.59 0.52
CA ASN A 173 0.57 7.75 0.00
C ASN A 173 -0.75 8.51 -0.04
N ASN A 174 -1.28 8.73 -1.24
CA ASN A 174 -2.65 9.20 -1.41
C ASN A 174 -3.57 8.08 -1.94
N GLY A 175 -3.01 6.94 -2.34
CA GLY A 175 -3.73 5.81 -2.93
C GLY A 175 -3.99 4.69 -1.92
N THR A 176 -4.12 3.47 -2.43
CA THR A 176 -4.40 2.28 -1.63
C THR A 176 -3.11 1.52 -1.29
N ILE A 177 -2.95 1.10 -0.03
CA ILE A 177 -1.96 0.10 0.40
C ILE A 177 -2.71 -1.15 0.83
N ASP A 178 -2.35 -2.30 0.25
CA ASP A 178 -3.07 -3.56 0.38
C ASP A 178 -2.08 -4.75 0.53
N PRO A 179 -1.74 -5.19 1.75
CA PRO A 179 -0.79 -6.28 1.99
C PRO A 179 -1.26 -7.69 1.56
N SER A 180 -2.14 -7.82 0.56
CA SER A 180 -2.82 -9.03 0.07
C SER A 180 -1.94 -10.14 -0.54
N GLY A 181 -0.62 -10.16 -0.29
CA GLY A 181 0.28 -11.18 -0.83
C GLY A 181 0.25 -12.49 -0.02
N SER A 182 1.01 -13.49 -0.45
CA SER A 182 1.02 -14.80 0.22
C SER A 182 1.51 -14.75 1.67
N GLN A 183 2.38 -13.78 1.98
CA GLN A 183 2.87 -13.55 3.34
C GLN A 183 1.95 -12.64 4.17
N ARG A 184 0.92 -12.03 3.55
CA ARG A 184 0.00 -11.08 4.19
C ARG A 184 0.71 -9.90 4.88
N GLU A 185 1.85 -9.47 4.34
CA GLU A 185 2.70 -8.51 5.04
C GLU A 185 3.42 -7.53 4.11
N PHE A 186 3.47 -6.26 4.54
CA PHE A 186 4.47 -5.30 4.10
C PHE A 186 5.45 -4.94 5.22
N SER A 187 6.74 -4.96 4.89
CA SER A 187 7.77 -4.33 5.72
C SER A 187 7.92 -2.85 5.32
N VAL A 188 7.69 -1.93 6.26
CA VAL A 188 7.84 -0.50 6.04
C VAL A 188 9.07 0.03 6.77
N THR A 189 10.04 0.50 6.00
CA THR A 189 11.33 0.98 6.52
C THR A 189 11.65 2.45 6.17
N SER A 190 10.83 3.07 5.32
CA SER A 190 10.86 4.52 5.08
C SER A 190 9.75 5.24 5.83
N PRO A 191 9.90 6.55 6.13
CA PRO A 191 8.79 7.37 6.56
C PRO A 191 7.65 7.35 5.54
N VAL A 192 6.43 7.11 6.02
CA VAL A 192 5.19 7.15 5.21
C VAL A 192 4.27 8.25 5.74
N VAL A 193 3.80 9.10 4.84
CA VAL A 193 2.79 10.13 5.13
C VAL A 193 1.53 9.80 4.33
N CYS A 194 0.45 9.44 5.02
CA CYS A 194 -0.85 9.20 4.39
C CYS A 194 -1.59 10.52 4.21
N GLY A 195 -2.11 10.75 3.02
CA GLY A 195 -3.04 11.85 2.75
C GLY A 195 -4.49 11.45 3.05
N PRO A 196 -5.44 12.41 2.97
CA PRO A 196 -6.85 12.16 3.32
C PRO A 196 -7.57 11.21 2.36
N THR A 197 -7.03 10.98 1.16
CA THR A 197 -7.55 9.98 0.21
C THR A 197 -6.91 8.61 0.37
N SER A 198 -5.89 8.48 1.22
CA SER A 198 -5.21 7.21 1.48
C SER A 198 -6.21 6.16 1.96
N SER A 199 -6.09 4.95 1.45
CA SER A 199 -6.81 3.79 1.97
C SER A 199 -5.82 2.68 2.34
N MET A 200 -5.99 2.08 3.51
CA MET A 200 -5.29 0.84 3.87
C MET A 200 -6.30 -0.30 3.94
N VAL A 201 -6.07 -1.35 3.17
CA VAL A 201 -6.92 -2.54 3.13
C VAL A 201 -6.23 -3.64 3.94
N PHE A 202 -6.98 -4.31 4.81
CA PHE A 202 -6.50 -5.46 5.57
C PHE A 202 -7.50 -6.61 5.45
N ASN A 203 -7.06 -7.71 4.86
CA ASN A 203 -7.81 -8.96 4.84
C ASN A 203 -7.53 -9.76 6.15
N ILE A 204 -8.57 -10.35 6.75
CA ILE A 204 -8.52 -11.00 8.06
C ILE A 204 -9.09 -12.42 8.00
N GLY A 205 -8.25 -13.43 8.21
CA GLY A 205 -8.63 -14.85 8.27
C GLY A 205 -8.44 -15.52 9.62
N GLY A 206 -7.85 -14.82 10.59
CA GLY A 206 -7.52 -15.32 11.92
C GLY A 206 -6.75 -14.30 12.75
N THR A 207 -6.55 -14.57 14.03
CA THR A 207 -5.86 -13.66 14.96
C THR A 207 -4.36 -13.92 15.07
N ASN A 208 -3.84 -15.03 14.51
CA ASN A 208 -2.41 -15.31 14.55
C ASN A 208 -1.66 -14.58 13.43
N THR A 209 -0.35 -14.38 13.62
CA THR A 209 0.54 -13.85 12.58
C THR A 209 0.45 -14.67 11.30
N GLY A 210 0.34 -14.00 10.15
CA GLY A 210 0.18 -14.62 8.84
C GLY A 210 -1.25 -15.10 8.54
N GLU A 211 -2.18 -15.02 9.50
CA GLU A 211 -3.61 -15.26 9.27
C GLU A 211 -4.38 -13.95 9.03
N HIS A 212 -3.73 -12.80 9.05
CA HIS A 212 -4.29 -11.50 8.68
C HIS A 212 -3.20 -10.63 8.06
N ASP A 213 -3.63 -9.66 7.27
CA ASP A 213 -2.75 -8.66 6.69
C ASP A 213 -2.16 -7.76 7.79
N ALA A 214 -0.88 -7.42 7.64
CA ALA A 214 -0.17 -6.56 8.58
C ALA A 214 0.89 -5.70 7.89
N ILE A 215 1.25 -4.62 8.57
CA ILE A 215 2.39 -3.77 8.24
C ILE A 215 3.39 -3.83 9.40
N SER A 216 4.58 -4.35 9.12
CA SER A 216 5.72 -4.27 10.05
C SER A 216 6.48 -2.97 9.84
N LEU A 217 6.30 -2.02 10.75
CA LEU A 217 6.88 -0.68 10.69
C LEU A 217 8.14 -0.58 11.55
N THR A 218 9.22 -0.10 10.94
CA THR A 218 10.48 0.23 11.67
C THR A 218 10.83 1.71 11.63
N SER A 219 10.08 2.48 10.83
CA SER A 219 10.25 3.92 10.64
C SER A 219 9.06 4.67 11.25
N THR A 220 8.64 5.78 10.63
CA THR A 220 7.50 6.56 11.07
C THR A 220 6.33 6.47 10.09
N ILE A 221 5.10 6.50 10.60
CA ILE A 221 3.90 6.68 9.79
C ILE A 221 3.02 7.82 10.34
N THR A 222 2.51 8.66 9.45
CA THR A 222 1.39 9.56 9.73
C THR A 222 0.15 8.98 9.06
N ILE A 223 -0.85 8.61 9.86
CA ILE A 223 -2.09 7.97 9.45
C ILE A 223 -3.17 9.04 9.22
N ASP A 224 -3.88 8.89 8.10
CA ASP A 224 -5.02 9.69 7.68
C ASP A 224 -5.87 8.81 6.72
N GLY A 225 -7.03 9.29 6.30
CA GLY A 225 -7.87 8.63 5.32
C GLY A 225 -8.66 7.46 5.90
N THR A 226 -8.72 6.35 5.16
CA THR A 226 -9.65 5.24 5.43
C THR A 226 -8.91 3.95 5.72
N VAL A 227 -9.38 3.19 6.69
CA VAL A 227 -9.04 1.78 6.85
C VAL A 227 -10.22 0.92 6.39
N THR A 228 -9.94 -0.05 5.52
CA THR A 228 -10.91 -1.02 5.01
C THR A 228 -10.51 -2.39 5.52
N VAL A 229 -11.45 -3.10 6.12
CA VAL A 229 -11.23 -4.44 6.67
C VAL A 229 -12.19 -5.42 6.00
N GLU A 230 -11.62 -6.50 5.48
CA GLU A 230 -12.36 -7.56 4.81
C GLU A 230 -12.07 -8.89 5.51
N PHE A 231 -13.09 -9.65 5.86
CA PHE A 231 -12.90 -10.96 6.49
C PHE A 231 -12.87 -12.05 5.42
N ASP A 232 -11.93 -12.97 5.53
CA ASP A 232 -11.78 -14.11 4.63
C ASP A 232 -13.03 -15.03 4.72
N ASP A 233 -13.37 -15.70 3.61
CA ASP A 233 -14.54 -16.55 3.53
C ASP A 233 -14.56 -17.62 4.65
N GLY A 234 -15.60 -17.56 5.49
CA GLY A 234 -15.83 -18.51 6.58
C GLY A 234 -15.19 -18.13 7.91
N TYR A 235 -14.43 -17.03 7.98
CA TYR A 235 -13.97 -16.49 9.25
C TYR A 235 -15.07 -15.64 9.91
N ALA A 236 -15.32 -15.92 11.19
CA ALA A 236 -16.32 -15.21 11.99
C ALA A 236 -15.63 -14.65 13.24
N PRO A 237 -15.46 -13.32 13.33
CA PRO A 237 -14.93 -12.65 14.50
C PRO A 237 -15.67 -13.00 15.80
N SER A 238 -14.92 -13.20 16.87
CA SER A 238 -15.43 -13.37 18.23
C SER A 238 -15.19 -12.11 19.06
N PHE A 239 -16.08 -11.85 20.03
CA PHE A 239 -15.90 -10.75 20.96
C PHE A 239 -14.53 -10.83 21.65
N GLY A 240 -13.81 -9.72 21.66
CA GLY A 240 -12.45 -9.62 22.19
C GLY A 240 -11.35 -10.02 21.21
N ASP A 241 -11.68 -10.50 20.01
CA ASP A 241 -10.68 -10.72 18.97
C ASP A 241 -10.01 -9.38 18.61
N ARG A 242 -8.69 -9.46 18.43
CA ARG A 242 -7.80 -8.34 18.18
C ARG A 242 -6.81 -8.69 17.08
N TRP A 243 -6.62 -7.77 16.15
CA TRP A 243 -5.71 -7.91 15.01
C TRP A 243 -4.79 -6.70 14.93
N THR A 244 -3.47 -6.94 14.99
CA THR A 244 -2.48 -5.88 14.83
C THR A 244 -2.35 -5.57 13.35
N LEU A 245 -2.71 -4.35 12.95
CA LEU A 245 -2.70 -3.91 11.55
C LEU A 245 -1.35 -3.26 11.20
N ILE A 246 -0.80 -2.47 12.11
CA ILE A 246 0.51 -1.82 11.96
C ILE A 246 1.29 -2.01 13.25
N ASP A 247 2.39 -2.75 13.20
CA ASP A 247 3.23 -3.06 14.36
C ASP A 247 4.55 -2.28 14.33
N GLY A 248 4.92 -1.70 15.46
CA GLY A 248 6.19 -1.02 15.67
C GLY A 248 6.28 0.41 15.14
N GLY A 249 7.52 0.88 15.03
CA GLY A 249 7.86 2.22 14.55
C GLY A 249 7.31 3.35 15.42
N THR A 250 7.18 4.54 14.83
CA THR A 250 6.47 5.67 15.44
C THR A 250 5.24 5.99 14.61
N GLN A 251 4.07 5.87 15.21
CA GLN A 251 2.79 6.10 14.57
C GLN A 251 2.15 7.38 15.13
N SER A 252 1.48 8.11 14.27
CA SER A 252 0.81 9.37 14.60
C SER A 252 -0.35 9.61 13.64
N GLY A 253 -1.28 10.51 13.99
CA GLY A 253 -2.53 10.65 13.24
C GLY A 253 -3.48 9.48 13.52
N GLU A 254 -4.62 9.47 12.84
CA GLU A 254 -5.68 8.48 13.01
C GLU A 254 -6.45 8.33 11.70
N PHE A 255 -7.02 7.14 11.47
CA PHE A 255 -7.96 6.95 10.36
C PHE A 255 -9.22 7.79 10.60
N GLN A 256 -9.68 8.46 9.54
CA GLN A 256 -10.89 9.28 9.55
C GLN A 256 -12.15 8.45 9.30
N SER A 257 -12.01 7.25 8.73
CA SER A 257 -13.13 6.32 8.57
C SER A 257 -12.68 4.86 8.58
N LEU A 258 -13.59 3.99 9.04
CA LEU A 258 -13.47 2.54 9.03
C LEU A 258 -14.57 1.98 8.11
N VAL A 259 -14.16 1.23 7.09
CA VAL A 259 -15.06 0.47 6.22
C VAL A 259 -14.92 -1.01 6.57
N ILE A 260 -15.98 -1.57 7.15
CA ILE A 260 -16.01 -2.96 7.62
C ILE A 260 -17.46 -3.46 7.57
N ILE A 261 -17.65 -4.78 7.60
CA ILE A 261 -18.98 -5.38 7.74
C ILE A 261 -19.65 -4.95 9.05
N ASP A 262 -20.99 -5.03 9.09
CA ASP A 262 -21.73 -4.80 10.33
C ASP A 262 -21.31 -5.82 11.41
N PRO A 263 -20.97 -5.36 12.62
CA PRO A 263 -20.64 -6.25 13.73
C PRO A 263 -21.89 -7.00 14.21
N PRO A 264 -21.72 -8.12 14.95
CA PRO A 264 -22.82 -8.73 15.68
C PRO A 264 -23.54 -7.73 16.60
N VAL A 265 -24.83 -7.98 16.87
CA VAL A 265 -25.66 -7.07 17.68
C VAL A 265 -25.02 -6.84 19.06
N GLY A 266 -24.86 -5.57 19.46
CA GLY A 266 -24.26 -5.19 20.75
C GLY A 266 -22.73 -5.13 20.74
N GLN A 267 -22.11 -5.38 19.58
CA GLN A 267 -20.67 -5.33 19.40
C GLN A 267 -20.31 -4.23 18.38
N VAL A 268 -19.06 -3.79 18.42
CA VAL A 268 -18.53 -2.74 17.56
C VAL A 268 -17.07 -3.01 17.23
N PHE A 269 -16.69 -2.78 15.98
CA PHE A 269 -15.30 -2.77 15.57
C PHE A 269 -14.68 -1.40 15.85
N ARG A 270 -13.51 -1.38 16.49
CA ARG A 270 -12.76 -0.16 16.77
C ARG A 270 -11.32 -0.31 16.31
N VAL A 271 -10.80 0.76 15.70
CA VAL A 271 -9.39 0.87 15.37
C VAL A 271 -8.76 1.85 16.34
N PHE A 272 -7.70 1.41 17.00
CA PHE A 272 -6.91 2.21 17.92
C PHE A 272 -5.53 2.42 17.31
N THR A 273 -5.06 3.66 17.33
CA THR A 273 -3.68 4.03 16.92
C THR A 273 -2.94 4.55 18.15
N ASN A 274 -2.02 3.74 18.63
CA ASN A 274 -1.06 4.07 19.67
C ASN A 274 0.29 4.48 19.04
N PRO A 275 1.23 5.05 19.82
CA PRO A 275 2.53 5.49 19.27
C PRO A 275 3.36 4.41 18.57
N ASP A 276 3.15 3.13 18.88
CA ASP A 276 3.91 1.99 18.37
C ASP A 276 3.03 0.86 17.82
N GLU A 277 1.70 1.02 17.81
CA GLU A 277 0.81 -0.02 17.31
C GLU A 277 -0.53 0.56 16.85
N THR A 278 -1.00 0.13 15.68
CA THR A 278 -2.39 0.29 15.26
C THR A 278 -3.05 -1.07 15.17
N TYR A 279 -4.20 -1.24 15.82
CA TYR A 279 -4.91 -2.51 15.87
C TYR A 279 -6.41 -2.33 15.72
N LEU A 280 -7.05 -3.37 15.18
CA LEU A 280 -8.50 -3.56 15.17
C LEU A 280 -8.90 -4.44 16.35
N ILE A 281 -10.02 -4.13 17.00
CA ILE A 281 -10.63 -4.98 18.02
C ILE A 281 -12.15 -5.05 17.83
N LEU A 282 -12.72 -6.22 18.07
CA LEU A 282 -14.16 -6.40 18.21
C LEU A 282 -14.53 -6.29 19.69
N THR A 283 -15.13 -5.18 20.09
CA THR A 283 -15.53 -4.90 21.47
C THR A 283 -17.02 -4.52 21.54
N CYS A 284 -17.48 -3.86 22.61
CA CYS A 284 -18.83 -3.35 22.77
C CYS A 284 -18.84 -1.82 22.82
N ASP A 285 -20.01 -1.23 22.64
CA ASP A 285 -20.16 0.23 22.63
C ASP A 285 -19.65 0.91 23.90
N ALA A 286 -19.71 0.22 25.04
CA ALA A 286 -19.33 0.74 26.36
C ALA A 286 -17.83 0.69 26.67
N ASP A 287 -17.06 -0.20 26.02
CA ASP A 287 -15.62 -0.39 26.25
C ASP A 287 -14.80 0.48 25.29
N LEU A 288 -14.73 1.78 25.61
CA LEU A 288 -14.08 2.82 24.79
C LEU A 288 -12.56 2.72 24.80
N THR A 289 -11.97 2.04 25.79
CA THR A 289 -10.53 1.77 25.81
C THR A 289 -10.15 0.52 25.02
N GLY A 290 -11.12 -0.37 24.75
CA GLY A 290 -10.88 -1.64 24.07
C GLY A 290 -10.14 -2.65 24.94
N ASP A 291 -10.14 -2.48 26.27
CA ASP A 291 -9.40 -3.34 27.20
C ASP A 291 -10.24 -4.50 27.77
N GLY A 292 -11.51 -4.58 27.36
CA GLY A 292 -12.48 -5.59 27.80
C GLY A 292 -13.10 -5.31 29.18
N GLY A 293 -12.67 -4.25 29.84
CA GLY A 293 -13.29 -3.71 31.05
C GLY A 293 -14.39 -2.69 30.72
N ILE A 294 -15.29 -2.47 31.67
CA ILE A 294 -16.16 -1.29 31.68
C ILE A 294 -15.99 -0.62 33.02
N ASP A 295 -15.17 0.41 33.04
CA ASP A 295 -14.82 1.10 34.26
C ASP A 295 -14.64 2.62 34.08
N PHE A 296 -14.00 3.26 35.04
CA PHE A 296 -13.79 4.71 35.01
C PHE A 296 -12.93 5.17 33.83
N PHE A 297 -12.08 4.30 33.27
CA PHE A 297 -11.24 4.65 32.13
C PHE A 297 -12.07 4.89 30.87
N ASP A 298 -13.13 4.11 30.61
CA ASP A 298 -14.07 4.37 29.51
C ASP A 298 -14.76 5.73 29.64
N VAL A 299 -15.19 6.06 30.87
CA VAL A 299 -15.78 7.36 31.18
C VAL A 299 -14.79 8.48 30.90
N SER A 300 -13.52 8.30 31.29
CA SER A 300 -12.48 9.29 31.06
C SER A 300 -12.17 9.48 29.56
N PHE A 301 -12.25 8.40 28.78
CA PHE A 301 -12.07 8.42 27.33
C PHE A 301 -13.22 9.13 26.62
N PHE A 302 -14.47 8.84 27.00
CA PHE A 302 -15.62 9.59 26.50
C PHE A 302 -15.49 11.09 26.78
N LEU A 303 -15.13 11.47 28.01
CA LEU A 303 -15.01 12.87 28.41
C LEU A 303 -13.89 13.60 27.65
N SER A 304 -12.82 12.90 27.26
CA SER A 304 -11.73 13.49 26.47
C SER A 304 -12.23 13.82 25.06
N PHE A 305 -12.90 12.89 24.37
CA PHE A 305 -13.49 13.13 23.05
C PHE A 305 -14.56 14.22 23.08
N TYR A 306 -15.49 14.14 24.04
CA TYR A 306 -16.56 15.12 24.19
C TYR A 306 -16.03 16.53 24.43
N SER A 307 -15.00 16.68 25.28
CA SER A 307 -14.38 17.99 25.55
C SER A 307 -13.56 18.53 24.38
N ALA A 308 -12.99 17.65 23.57
CA ALA A 308 -12.25 17.99 22.36
C ALA A 308 -13.17 18.29 21.16
N GLN A 309 -14.48 18.04 21.28
CA GLN A 309 -15.44 18.07 20.17
C GLN A 309 -15.01 17.14 19.01
N ASP A 310 -14.41 16.02 19.37
CA ASP A 310 -14.05 14.97 18.44
C ASP A 310 -15.30 14.20 18.02
N VAL A 311 -15.45 13.84 16.75
CA VAL A 311 -16.63 13.10 16.24
C VAL A 311 -16.96 11.84 17.04
N ARG A 312 -15.96 11.19 17.68
CA ARG A 312 -16.15 10.04 18.55
C ARG A 312 -16.91 10.35 19.85
N GLY A 313 -16.99 11.62 20.24
CA GLY A 313 -17.78 12.10 21.37
C GLY A 313 -19.24 12.45 21.03
N ASP A 314 -19.59 12.51 19.74
CA ASP A 314 -20.95 12.76 19.23
C ASP A 314 -21.68 11.42 19.05
N LEU A 315 -22.09 10.82 20.17
CA LEU A 315 -22.61 9.46 20.19
C LEU A 315 -24.01 9.33 19.58
N ASN A 316 -24.73 10.43 19.39
CA ASN A 316 -26.03 10.42 18.68
C ASN A 316 -25.91 10.85 17.21
N GLY A 317 -24.73 11.31 16.77
CA GLY A 317 -24.42 11.68 15.39
C GLY A 317 -25.14 12.93 14.90
N ASP A 318 -25.57 13.82 15.79
CA ASP A 318 -26.35 15.02 15.44
C ASP A 318 -25.48 16.27 15.19
N GLY A 319 -24.16 16.14 15.35
CA GLY A 319 -23.18 17.21 15.19
C GLY A 319 -23.12 18.19 16.36
N MET A 320 -23.85 17.96 17.45
CA MET A 320 -23.92 18.84 18.61
C MET A 320 -23.51 18.13 19.90
N PHE A 321 -22.31 18.41 20.39
CA PHE A 321 -21.82 17.94 21.70
C PHE A 321 -22.62 18.52 22.88
N ASN A 322 -23.62 17.80 23.36
CA ASN A 322 -24.53 18.28 24.38
C ASN A 322 -25.00 17.16 25.35
N PHE A 323 -26.01 17.48 26.18
CA PHE A 323 -26.58 16.54 27.15
C PHE A 323 -27.06 15.22 26.52
N PHE A 324 -27.48 15.23 25.25
CA PHE A 324 -27.95 14.04 24.56
C PHE A 324 -26.85 13.01 24.36
N ASP A 325 -25.60 13.39 24.04
CA ASP A 325 -24.45 12.48 23.96
C ASP A 325 -24.14 11.83 25.30
N ILE A 326 -24.12 12.65 26.36
CA ILE A 326 -23.89 12.17 27.74
C ILE A 326 -24.99 11.17 28.12
N SER A 327 -26.25 11.46 27.78
CA SER A 327 -27.37 10.57 28.05
C SER A 327 -27.28 9.25 27.26
N THR A 328 -26.73 9.30 26.05
CA THR A 328 -26.47 8.11 25.21
C THR A 328 -25.34 7.28 25.81
N PHE A 329 -24.23 7.91 26.17
CA PHE A 329 -23.11 7.25 26.85
C PHE A 329 -23.57 6.53 28.13
N LEU A 330 -24.34 7.19 29.00
CA LEU A 330 -24.82 6.56 30.24
C LEU A 330 -25.74 5.36 30.01
N LYS A 331 -26.52 5.34 28.91
CA LYS A 331 -27.32 4.18 28.52
C LYS A 331 -26.43 3.02 28.09
N ILE A 332 -25.46 3.29 27.22
CA ILE A 332 -24.48 2.32 26.73
C ILE A 332 -23.68 1.74 27.91
N TYR A 333 -23.12 2.60 28.76
CA TYR A 333 -22.34 2.20 29.94
C TYR A 333 -23.18 1.35 30.91
N GLY A 334 -24.45 1.71 31.13
CA GLY A 334 -25.37 0.95 31.99
C GLY A 334 -25.80 -0.41 31.42
N GLN A 335 -25.71 -0.61 30.09
CA GLN A 335 -25.98 -1.89 29.43
C GLN A 335 -24.82 -2.88 29.56
N GLY A 336 -23.60 -2.38 29.69
CA GLY A 336 -22.39 -3.19 29.78
C GLY A 336 -21.98 -3.81 28.44
N CYS A 337 -20.97 -4.68 28.45
CA CYS A 337 -20.62 -5.54 27.33
C CYS A 337 -21.40 -6.85 27.50
N ASN A 338 -22.53 -6.97 26.80
CA ASN A 338 -23.23 -8.24 26.63
C ASN A 338 -22.97 -8.74 25.21
N PRO A 339 -22.01 -9.65 25.00
CA PRO A 339 -21.73 -10.23 23.69
C PRO A 339 -22.89 -11.06 23.14
#